data_AF-A0A086ZVM4-F1
#
_entry.id   AF-A0A086ZVM4-F1
#
_cell.length_a   1.000
_cell.length_b   1.000
_cell.length_c   1.000
_cell.angle_alpha   90.00
_cell.angle_beta   90.00
_cell.angle_gamma   90.00
#
_symmetry.space_group_name_H-M   'P 1'
#
loop_
_entity.id
_entity.type
_entity.pdbx_description
1 polymer ?
#
loop_
_entity_poly.entity_id
_entity_poly.type
_entity_poly.pdbx_seq_one_letter_code
_entity_poly.pdbx_strand_id
1 'polypeptide(L)'
;MSVTPVKTLVVHTGESGVPVLAEPVRLVNPEGTPFTGAGAAVTVETLGGASAIGKAVMKASTGAAARTAIGAGTSSFSGAYGDLTGKPSIPTMPTASTLSGATTVGKAVMGAADTAAARKAIGAGTSSFSGSYTDLTNKPSIPAAATWANISGKPATAAAITDPAADATAATLGTTIKAMLATMRTWG
;
A
#
# COMPACT_ATOMS: atom_id res chain seq x y z
N MET A 1 -61.06 -51.71 -6.46
CA MET A 1 -61.04 -51.55 -7.93
C MET A 1 -62.34 -52.14 -8.44
N SER A 2 -63.29 -51.28 -8.82
CA SER A 2 -64.56 -51.74 -9.41
C SER A 2 -64.26 -52.19 -10.84
N VAL A 3 -64.31 -53.49 -11.10
CA VAL A 3 -64.24 -54.03 -12.45
C VAL A 3 -65.62 -53.86 -13.09
N THR A 4 -65.70 -52.93 -14.04
CA THR A 4 -66.82 -52.69 -14.96
C THR A 4 -67.13 -53.99 -15.74
N PRO A 5 -68.38 -54.25 -16.12
CA PRO A 5 -68.86 -55.60 -16.43
C PRO A 5 -68.23 -56.16 -17.70
N VAL A 6 -67.80 -57.43 -17.65
CA VAL A 6 -67.37 -58.19 -18.82
C VAL A 6 -68.59 -58.36 -19.72
N LYS A 7 -68.65 -57.63 -20.84
CA LYS A 7 -69.70 -57.81 -21.83
C LYS A 7 -69.44 -59.14 -22.54
N THR A 8 -70.27 -60.15 -22.31
CA THR A 8 -70.16 -61.46 -22.96
C THR A 8 -70.38 -61.32 -24.46
N LEU A 9 -69.39 -61.68 -25.28
CA LEU A 9 -69.55 -61.73 -26.73
C LEU A 9 -70.24 -63.05 -27.10
N VAL A 10 -71.40 -62.97 -27.74
CA VAL A 10 -72.11 -64.15 -28.25
C VAL A 10 -71.60 -64.45 -29.67
N VAL A 11 -71.21 -65.71 -29.90
CA VAL A 11 -70.74 -66.20 -31.18
C VAL A 11 -71.73 -67.24 -31.69
N HIS A 12 -72.16 -67.12 -32.95
CA HIS A 12 -72.99 -68.12 -33.63
C HIS A 12 -72.18 -68.85 -34.69
N THR A 13 -72.58 -70.07 -35.01
CA THR A 13 -72.04 -70.81 -36.15
C THR A 13 -72.67 -70.26 -37.43
N GLY A 14 -71.87 -69.66 -38.32
CA GLY A 14 -72.35 -69.20 -39.63
C GLY A 14 -72.64 -70.37 -40.57
N GLU A 15 -73.27 -70.09 -41.71
CA GLU A 15 -73.66 -71.11 -42.72
C GLU A 15 -72.47 -71.94 -43.26
N SER A 16 -71.24 -71.45 -43.12
CA SER A 16 -70.00 -72.13 -43.49
C SER A 16 -69.29 -72.86 -42.32
N GLY A 17 -69.92 -72.95 -41.15
CA GLY A 17 -69.33 -73.53 -39.94
C GLY A 17 -68.31 -72.62 -39.24
N VAL A 18 -68.04 -71.43 -39.80
CA VAL A 18 -67.14 -70.44 -39.22
C VAL A 18 -67.88 -69.67 -38.12
N PRO A 19 -67.32 -69.57 -36.90
CA PRO A 19 -67.93 -68.77 -35.84
C PRO A 19 -67.93 -67.28 -36.21
N VAL A 20 -69.10 -66.65 -36.17
CA VAL A 20 -69.28 -65.21 -36.41
C VAL A 20 -69.90 -64.55 -35.19
N LEU A 21 -69.49 -63.31 -34.93
CA LEU A 21 -70.06 -62.51 -33.85
C LEU A 21 -71.51 -62.18 -34.17
N ALA A 22 -72.40 -62.35 -33.18
CA ALA A 22 -73.82 -62.07 -33.33
C ALA A 22 -74.11 -60.58 -33.62
N GLU A 23 -73.22 -59.70 -33.13
CA GLU A 23 -73.34 -58.25 -33.24
C GLU A 23 -71.98 -57.60 -33.58
N PRO A 24 -71.97 -56.43 -34.24
CA PRO A 24 -70.75 -55.67 -34.45
C PRO A 24 -70.12 -55.23 -33.13
N VAL A 25 -68.84 -55.58 -32.92
CA VAL A 25 -68.10 -55.16 -31.72
C VAL A 25 -67.51 -53.77 -31.95
N ARG A 26 -67.79 -52.84 -31.02
CA ARG A 26 -67.14 -51.54 -30.95
C ARG A 26 -66.41 -51.44 -29.62
N LEU A 27 -65.11 -51.17 -29.67
CA LEU A 27 -64.35 -50.80 -28.48
C LEU A 27 -64.72 -49.36 -28.11
N VAL A 28 -65.18 -49.19 -26.88
CA VAL A 28 -65.49 -47.88 -26.30
C VAL A 28 -64.64 -47.67 -25.05
N ASN A 29 -64.31 -46.42 -24.77
CA ASN A 29 -63.70 -46.05 -23.49
C ASN A 29 -64.69 -46.33 -22.34
N PRO A 30 -64.25 -46.39 -21.07
CA PRO A 30 -65.13 -46.55 -19.91
C PRO A 30 -66.27 -45.51 -19.83
N GLU A 31 -66.11 -44.37 -20.48
CA GLU A 31 -67.08 -43.27 -20.57
C GLU A 31 -68.04 -43.41 -21.77
N GLY A 32 -67.98 -44.50 -22.53
CA GLY A 32 -68.92 -44.85 -23.62
C GLY A 32 -68.59 -44.24 -25.00
N THR A 33 -67.51 -43.49 -25.14
CA THR A 33 -67.06 -42.91 -26.42
C THR A 33 -66.27 -43.93 -27.26
N PRO A 34 -66.27 -43.86 -28.61
CA PRO A 34 -65.45 -44.76 -29.44
C PRO A 34 -63.97 -44.72 -29.07
N PHE A 35 -63.32 -45.87 -28.97
CA PHE A 35 -61.87 -45.94 -28.78
C PHE A 35 -61.17 -45.49 -30.08
N THR A 36 -60.65 -44.26 -30.11
CA THR A 36 -60.05 -43.66 -31.32
C THR A 36 -58.56 -43.94 -31.46
N GLY A 37 -57.93 -44.64 -30.49
CA GLY A 37 -56.48 -44.85 -30.45
C GLY A 37 -55.65 -43.58 -30.23
N ALA A 38 -56.28 -42.40 -30.19
CA ALA A 38 -55.64 -41.14 -29.88
C ALA A 38 -55.48 -41.03 -28.36
N GLY A 39 -54.35 -41.50 -27.84
CA GLY A 39 -53.94 -41.19 -26.47
C GLY A 39 -53.91 -39.68 -26.25
N ALA A 40 -54.27 -39.21 -25.06
CA ALA A 40 -54.14 -37.80 -24.70
C ALA A 40 -52.72 -37.31 -25.02
N ALA A 41 -52.60 -36.14 -25.63
CA ALA A 41 -51.30 -35.57 -25.97
C ALA A 41 -50.41 -35.52 -24.72
N VAL A 42 -49.19 -36.05 -24.81
CA VAL A 42 -48.22 -35.99 -23.71
C VAL A 42 -47.83 -34.54 -23.52
N THR A 43 -48.15 -33.99 -22.35
CA THR A 43 -47.73 -32.65 -21.90
C THR A 43 -46.72 -32.76 -20.77
N VAL A 44 -45.96 -31.69 -20.49
CA VAL A 44 -44.97 -31.64 -19.39
C VAL A 44 -45.61 -32.03 -18.05
N GLU A 45 -46.89 -31.72 -17.89
CA GLU A 45 -47.72 -32.00 -16.73
C GLU A 45 -47.91 -33.50 -16.53
N THR A 46 -48.08 -34.25 -17.63
CA THR A 46 -48.32 -35.70 -17.66
C THR A 46 -47.07 -36.56 -17.54
N LEU A 47 -45.86 -35.97 -17.54
CA LEU A 47 -44.62 -36.72 -17.32
C LEU A 47 -44.59 -37.28 -15.88
N GLY A 48 -44.78 -38.59 -15.76
CA GLY A 48 -44.58 -39.34 -14.52
C GLY A 48 -43.10 -39.37 -14.13
N GLY A 49 -42.81 -39.21 -12.83
CA GLY A 49 -41.44 -39.24 -12.30
C GLY A 49 -40.66 -37.92 -12.42
N ALA A 50 -41.13 -36.94 -13.21
CA ALA A 50 -40.48 -35.63 -13.28
C ALA A 50 -40.79 -34.78 -12.02
N SER A 51 -39.75 -34.17 -11.45
CA SER A 51 -39.88 -33.26 -10.31
C SER A 51 -40.60 -31.97 -10.71
N ALA A 52 -41.11 -31.22 -9.73
CA ALA A 52 -41.72 -29.91 -9.95
C ALA A 52 -40.75 -28.95 -10.64
N ILE A 53 -39.47 -28.96 -10.24
CA ILE A 53 -38.41 -28.14 -10.86
C ILE A 53 -38.17 -28.60 -12.31
N GLY A 54 -38.06 -29.90 -12.56
CA GLY A 54 -37.86 -30.44 -13.91
C GLY A 54 -38.99 -30.03 -14.87
N LYS A 55 -40.25 -30.10 -14.41
CA LYS A 55 -41.41 -29.63 -15.18
C LYS A 55 -41.39 -28.12 -15.40
N ALA A 56 -41.00 -27.33 -14.39
CA ALA A 56 -40.90 -25.88 -14.51
C ALA A 56 -39.81 -25.44 -15.51
N VAL A 57 -38.65 -26.12 -15.49
CA VAL A 57 -37.56 -25.87 -16.44
C VAL A 57 -37.96 -26.26 -17.86
N MET A 58 -38.62 -27.41 -18.05
CA MET A 58 -39.07 -27.85 -19.38
C MET A 58 -40.14 -26.94 -19.99
N LYS A 59 -40.88 -26.19 -19.16
CA LYS A 59 -41.85 -25.17 -19.60
C LYS A 59 -41.25 -23.78 -19.81
N ALA A 60 -39.99 -23.55 -19.43
CA ALA A 60 -39.39 -22.23 -19.52
C ALA A 60 -39.16 -21.83 -20.98
N SER A 61 -39.77 -20.73 -21.41
CA SER A 61 -39.62 -20.17 -22.76
C SER A 61 -38.36 -19.31 -22.92
N THR A 62 -37.68 -18.97 -21.82
CA THR A 62 -36.47 -18.14 -21.80
C THR A 62 -35.46 -18.64 -20.78
N GLY A 63 -34.19 -18.29 -20.97
CA GLY A 63 -33.15 -18.56 -19.98
C GLY A 63 -33.43 -17.91 -18.63
N ALA A 64 -34.12 -16.76 -18.59
CA ALA A 64 -34.53 -16.11 -17.35
C ALA A 64 -35.56 -16.95 -16.58
N ALA A 65 -36.59 -17.44 -17.26
CA ALA A 65 -37.59 -18.32 -16.66
C ALA A 65 -36.97 -19.63 -16.14
N ALA A 66 -36.00 -20.20 -16.87
CA ALA A 66 -35.28 -21.39 -16.43
C ALA A 66 -34.46 -21.13 -15.16
N ARG A 67 -33.75 -19.99 -15.07
CA ARG A 67 -33.00 -19.59 -13.87
C ARG A 67 -33.90 -19.37 -12.66
N THR A 68 -35.06 -18.74 -12.85
CA THR A 68 -36.07 -18.60 -11.81
C THR A 68 -36.57 -19.98 -11.33
N ALA A 69 -36.83 -20.90 -12.26
CA ALA A 69 -37.31 -22.25 -11.94
C ALA A 69 -36.34 -23.08 -11.09
N ILE A 70 -35.03 -22.90 -11.27
CA ILE A 70 -33.99 -23.56 -10.45
C ILE A 70 -33.58 -22.76 -9.21
N GLY A 71 -34.22 -21.62 -8.93
CA GLY A 71 -33.86 -20.76 -7.79
C GLY A 71 -32.52 -20.05 -7.91
N ALA A 72 -31.92 -20.02 -9.11
CA ALA A 72 -30.64 -19.34 -9.36
C ALA A 72 -30.76 -17.81 -9.42
N GLY A 73 -31.99 -17.28 -9.31
CA GLY A 73 -32.28 -15.85 -9.37
C GLY A 73 -31.88 -15.20 -10.70
N THR A 74 -31.89 -13.87 -10.74
CA THR A 74 -31.41 -13.05 -11.87
C THR A 74 -30.00 -12.56 -11.60
N SER A 75 -29.10 -13.45 -11.18
CA SER A 75 -27.68 -13.14 -10.90
C SER A 75 -27.18 -12.07 -11.87
N SER A 76 -27.05 -10.84 -11.37
CA SER A 76 -26.58 -9.70 -12.15
C SER A 76 -25.05 -9.63 -12.12
N PHE A 77 -24.40 -10.72 -11.73
CA PHE A 77 -22.96 -10.87 -11.77
C PHE A 77 -22.51 -10.88 -13.23
N SER A 78 -22.05 -9.72 -13.68
CA SER A 78 -21.43 -9.45 -14.97
C SER A 78 -20.02 -10.04 -15.09
N GLY A 79 -19.47 -10.59 -14.00
CA GLY A 79 -18.08 -11.01 -13.91
C GLY A 79 -17.17 -9.92 -13.33
N ALA A 80 -17.64 -8.68 -13.22
CA ALA A 80 -16.90 -7.61 -12.59
C ALA A 80 -16.88 -7.75 -11.07
N TYR A 81 -15.72 -7.45 -10.46
CA TYR A 81 -15.59 -7.38 -8.99
C TYR A 81 -16.58 -6.37 -8.37
N GLY A 82 -17.00 -5.37 -9.16
CA GLY A 82 -17.98 -4.36 -8.78
C GLY A 82 -19.32 -4.94 -8.29
N ASP A 83 -19.73 -6.11 -8.78
CA ASP A 83 -21.04 -6.71 -8.50
C ASP A 83 -21.15 -7.34 -7.10
N LEU A 84 -20.01 -7.54 -6.42
CA LEU A 84 -19.98 -8.14 -5.09
C LEU A 84 -20.41 -7.12 -4.03
N THR A 85 -21.32 -7.51 -3.13
CA THR A 85 -21.61 -6.75 -1.91
C THR A 85 -20.68 -7.21 -0.78
N GLY A 86 -20.47 -6.38 0.25
CA GLY A 86 -19.65 -6.75 1.41
C GLY A 86 -18.15 -6.94 1.11
N LYS A 87 -17.63 -6.31 0.05
CA LYS A 87 -16.21 -6.38 -0.32
C LYS A 87 -15.32 -5.84 0.82
N PRO A 88 -14.21 -6.52 1.15
CA PRO A 88 -13.19 -5.93 2.03
C PRO A 88 -12.70 -4.60 1.47
N SER A 89 -12.47 -3.62 2.35
CA SER A 89 -11.75 -2.40 1.97
C SER A 89 -10.28 -2.77 1.78
N ILE A 90 -9.76 -2.62 0.56
CA ILE A 90 -8.34 -2.78 0.30
C ILE A 90 -7.65 -1.46 0.68
N PRO A 91 -6.72 -1.45 1.65
CA PRO A 91 -5.99 -0.24 2.00
C PRO A 91 -5.23 0.31 0.79
N THR A 92 -5.27 1.63 0.61
CA THR A 92 -4.43 2.31 -0.37
C THR A 92 -2.96 2.22 0.02
N MET A 93 -2.07 2.34 -0.97
CA MET A 93 -0.62 2.40 -0.71
C MET A 93 -0.32 3.46 0.38
N PRO A 94 0.45 3.11 1.42
CA PRO A 94 0.81 4.08 2.44
C PRO A 94 1.67 5.20 1.86
N THR A 95 1.49 6.41 2.38
CA THR A 95 2.35 7.56 2.14
C THR A 95 3.17 7.86 3.41
N ALA A 96 4.18 8.72 3.29
CA ALA A 96 4.97 9.15 4.45
C ALA A 96 4.09 9.72 5.58
N SER A 97 2.96 10.36 5.27
CA SER A 97 2.04 10.94 6.27
C SER A 97 1.16 9.90 6.97
N THR A 98 0.90 8.75 6.34
CA THR A 98 0.00 7.71 6.87
C THR A 98 0.74 6.61 7.64
N LEU A 99 2.07 6.70 7.77
CA LEU A 99 2.86 5.73 8.51
C LEU A 99 2.65 5.88 10.03
N SER A 100 1.86 4.97 10.60
CA SER A 100 1.68 4.86 12.05
C SER A 100 2.99 4.43 12.71
N GLY A 101 3.26 4.95 13.92
CA GLY A 101 4.51 4.68 14.66
C GLY A 101 5.73 5.51 14.23
N ALA A 102 5.69 6.18 13.08
CA ALA A 102 6.76 7.09 12.67
C ALA A 102 6.66 8.43 13.42
N THR A 103 7.80 8.96 13.87
CA THR A 103 7.88 10.30 14.49
C THR A 103 7.55 11.39 13.47
N THR A 104 7.22 12.59 13.94
CA THR A 104 6.99 13.75 13.07
C THR A 104 8.20 14.02 12.16
N VAL A 105 9.42 13.95 12.72
CA VAL A 105 10.67 14.09 11.96
C VAL A 105 10.84 12.96 10.95
N GLY A 106 10.60 11.71 11.34
CA GLY A 106 10.69 10.57 10.42
C GLY A 106 9.77 10.69 9.21
N LYS A 107 8.52 11.13 9.42
CA LYS A 107 7.57 11.40 8.33
C LYS A 107 8.04 12.55 7.43
N ALA A 108 8.56 13.62 8.01
CA ALA A 108 9.07 14.76 7.26
C ALA A 108 10.31 14.42 6.41
N VAL A 109 11.21 13.57 6.94
CA VAL A 109 12.38 13.10 6.21
C VAL A 109 12.00 12.16 5.05
N MET A 110 11.10 11.19 5.29
CA MET A 110 10.63 10.28 4.21
C MET A 110 9.85 11.01 3.12
N GLY A 111 9.15 12.09 3.47
CA GLY A 111 8.41 12.93 2.52
C GLY A 111 9.25 14.06 1.90
N ALA A 112 10.54 14.17 2.22
CA ALA A 112 11.37 15.24 1.70
C ALA A 112 11.63 15.07 0.19
N ALA A 113 11.35 16.12 -0.58
CA ALA A 113 11.58 16.11 -2.03
C ALA A 113 13.07 16.16 -2.41
N ASP A 114 13.92 16.66 -1.50
CA ASP A 114 15.35 16.83 -1.71
C ASP A 114 16.14 16.82 -0.39
N THR A 115 17.47 16.92 -0.50
CA THR A 115 18.38 16.93 0.64
C THR A 115 18.23 18.17 1.54
N ALA A 116 17.80 19.30 1.00
CA ALA A 116 17.61 20.53 1.78
C ALA A 116 16.35 20.44 2.64
N ALA A 117 15.26 19.90 2.10
CA ALA A 117 14.05 19.55 2.85
C ALA A 117 14.34 18.52 3.94
N ALA A 118 15.12 17.47 3.64
CA ALA A 118 15.52 16.48 4.63
C ALA A 118 16.38 17.08 5.77
N ARG A 119 17.35 17.94 5.44
CA ARG A 119 18.15 18.67 6.45
C ARG A 119 17.28 19.56 7.32
N LYS A 120 16.37 20.34 6.72
CA LYS A 120 15.40 21.16 7.47
C LYS A 120 14.55 20.31 8.42
N ALA A 121 14.08 19.13 7.97
CA ALA A 121 13.26 18.24 8.78
C ALA A 121 13.96 17.74 10.05
N ILE A 122 15.28 17.53 10.00
CA ILE A 122 16.10 17.13 11.16
C ILE A 122 16.70 18.33 11.91
N GLY A 123 16.35 19.57 11.53
CA GLY A 123 16.93 20.79 12.12
C GLY A 123 18.40 21.03 11.76
N ALA A 124 18.93 20.34 10.75
CA ALA A 124 20.28 20.56 10.25
C ALA A 124 20.33 21.80 9.36
N GLY A 125 21.30 22.67 9.63
CA GLY A 125 21.65 23.76 8.72
C GLY A 125 22.35 23.26 7.45
N THR A 126 22.54 24.15 6.48
CA THR A 126 23.50 23.95 5.39
C THR A 126 24.88 24.34 5.92
N SER A 127 25.71 23.37 6.28
CA SER A 127 27.11 23.68 6.58
C SER A 127 27.80 24.12 5.29
N SER A 128 28.30 25.36 5.28
CA SER A 128 29.19 25.86 4.23
C SER A 128 30.66 25.75 4.65
N PHE A 129 30.96 24.92 5.66
CA PHE A 129 32.32 24.69 6.13
C PHE A 129 33.09 23.88 5.08
N SER A 130 34.05 24.53 4.44
CA SER A 130 34.98 23.95 3.47
C SER A 130 36.07 23.08 4.11
N GLY A 131 36.16 23.09 5.44
CA GLY A 131 37.28 22.50 6.19
C GLY A 131 38.31 23.54 6.63
N SER A 132 38.28 24.76 6.08
CA SER A 132 39.20 25.83 6.46
C SER A 132 38.78 26.51 7.76
N TYR A 133 39.74 26.77 8.65
CA TYR A 133 39.52 27.58 9.86
C TYR A 133 38.96 28.97 9.51
N THR A 134 39.25 29.50 8.32
CA THR A 134 38.77 30.81 7.87
C THR A 134 37.25 30.93 7.85
N ASP A 135 36.52 29.82 7.68
CA ASP A 135 35.06 29.78 7.54
C ASP A 135 34.33 30.02 8.86
N LEU A 136 35.02 29.91 9.99
CA LEU A 136 34.42 30.14 11.30
C LEU A 136 34.18 31.63 11.52
N THR A 137 32.97 31.99 11.93
CA THR A 137 32.67 33.30 12.52
C THR A 137 33.12 33.35 13.97
N ASN A 138 33.37 34.53 14.54
CA ASN A 138 33.75 34.72 15.96
C ASN A 138 35.02 33.96 16.37
N LYS A 139 36.04 33.94 15.50
CA LYS A 139 37.33 33.32 15.82
C LYS A 139 38.06 34.13 16.90
N PRO A 140 38.70 33.46 17.87
CA PRO A 140 39.67 34.11 18.75
C PRO A 140 40.76 34.83 17.94
N SER A 141 41.10 36.06 18.33
CA SER A 141 42.28 36.73 17.80
C SER A 141 43.51 36.14 18.47
N ILE A 142 44.36 35.45 17.70
CA ILE A 142 45.63 34.92 18.21
C ILE A 142 46.64 36.08 18.20
N PRO A 143 47.19 36.50 19.35
CA PRO A 143 48.20 37.54 19.39
C PRO A 143 49.43 37.12 18.59
N ALA A 144 50.09 38.08 17.94
CA ALA A 144 51.39 37.83 17.33
C ALA A 144 52.39 37.33 18.37
N ALA A 145 53.35 36.53 17.93
CA ALA A 145 54.45 36.11 18.80
C ALA A 145 55.13 37.34 19.43
N ALA A 146 55.52 37.20 20.70
CA ALA A 146 56.18 38.28 21.41
C ALA A 146 57.51 38.62 20.72
N THR A 147 57.73 39.90 20.46
CA THR A 147 58.96 40.48 19.92
C THR A 147 59.34 41.67 20.78
N TRP A 148 60.61 42.07 20.76
CA TRP A 148 61.04 43.29 21.48
C TRP A 148 60.21 44.52 21.07
N ALA A 149 59.69 44.57 19.85
CA ALA A 149 58.83 45.65 19.40
C ALA A 149 57.48 45.70 20.15
N ASN A 150 56.85 44.56 20.44
CA ASN A 150 55.46 44.47 20.88
C ASN A 150 55.25 44.11 22.36
N ILE A 151 56.32 43.88 23.13
CA ILE A 151 56.23 43.66 24.58
C ILE A 151 56.08 45.01 25.30
N SER A 152 55.05 45.11 26.14
CA SER A 152 54.81 46.23 27.06
C SER A 152 55.68 46.11 28.31
N GLY A 153 56.16 47.25 28.84
CA GLY A 153 57.01 47.27 30.03
C GLY A 153 58.45 46.81 29.80
N LYS A 154 58.90 46.75 28.54
CA LYS A 154 60.32 46.48 28.24
C LYS A 154 61.22 47.64 28.69
N PRO A 155 62.45 47.36 29.16
CA PRO A 155 63.43 48.39 29.43
C PRO A 155 63.69 49.25 28.18
N ALA A 156 63.86 50.56 28.36
CA ALA A 156 64.33 51.44 27.30
C ALA A 156 65.74 51.02 26.85
N THR A 157 66.15 51.28 25.62
CA THR A 157 67.54 51.02 25.20
C THR A 157 68.50 51.80 26.10
N ALA A 158 69.48 51.10 26.70
CA ALA A 158 70.48 51.75 27.54
C ALA A 158 71.31 52.76 26.71
N ALA A 159 71.69 53.87 27.33
CA ALA A 159 72.60 54.82 26.70
C ALA A 159 73.93 54.15 26.36
N ALA A 160 74.51 54.50 25.21
CA ALA A 160 75.83 53.99 24.84
C ALA A 160 76.88 54.49 25.84
N ILE A 161 77.76 53.59 26.27
CA ILE A 161 78.87 53.90 27.17
C ILE A 161 80.14 53.78 26.36
N THR A 162 80.91 54.85 26.31
CA THR A 162 82.18 54.88 25.58
C THR A 162 83.21 54.01 26.28
N ASP A 163 83.90 53.18 25.50
CA ASP A 163 84.99 52.37 26.02
C ASP A 163 86.15 53.26 26.50
N PRO A 164 86.73 52.98 27.68
CA PRO A 164 87.91 53.68 28.13
C PRO A 164 89.11 53.39 27.22
N ALA A 165 90.04 54.34 27.10
CA ALA A 165 91.29 54.14 26.39
C ALA A 165 92.11 52.99 27.00
N ALA A 166 92.95 52.32 26.20
CA ALA A 166 93.72 51.16 26.64
C ALA A 166 94.71 51.46 27.79
N ASP A 167 95.14 52.71 27.92
CA ASP A 167 96.02 53.24 28.95
C ASP A 167 95.27 54.05 30.03
N ALA A 168 93.94 53.91 30.11
CA ALA A 168 93.12 54.64 31.07
C ALA A 168 93.60 54.40 32.51
N THR A 169 93.71 55.50 33.26
CA THR A 169 94.08 55.43 34.67
C THR A 169 93.00 54.74 35.51
N ALA A 170 93.38 54.22 36.69
CA ALA A 170 92.43 53.63 37.63
C ALA A 170 91.30 54.60 38.03
N ALA A 171 91.58 55.91 38.08
CA ALA A 171 90.57 56.94 38.34
C ALA A 171 89.52 57.00 37.21
N THR A 172 89.98 57.00 35.96
CA THR A 172 89.13 57.01 34.75
C THR A 172 88.26 55.74 34.68
N LEU A 173 88.85 54.56 34.92
CA LEU A 173 88.09 53.30 34.97
C LEU A 173 87.03 53.32 36.07
N GLY A 174 87.36 53.84 37.25
CA GLY A 174 86.44 53.98 38.37
C GLY A 174 85.24 54.88 38.06
N THR A 175 85.44 55.96 37.28
CA THR A 175 84.34 56.81 36.81
C THR A 175 83.45 56.12 35.80
N THR A 176 84.01 55.40 34.82
CA THR A 176 83.25 54.67 33.79
C THR A 176 82.39 53.57 34.41
N ILE A 177 82.94 52.77 35.34
CA ILE A 177 82.18 51.71 36.03
C ILE A 177 81.02 52.29 36.84
N LYS A 178 81.22 53.43 37.52
CA LYS A 178 80.14 54.11 38.23
C LYS A 178 79.03 54.58 37.27
N ALA A 179 79.40 55.09 36.10
CA ALA A 179 78.44 55.50 35.07
C ALA A 179 77.67 54.30 34.48
N MET A 180 78.34 53.17 34.22
CA MET A 180 77.71 51.91 33.84
C MET A 180 76.69 51.46 34.86
N LEU A 181 77.09 51.40 36.13
CA LEU A 181 76.22 50.94 37.21
C LEU A 181 75.05 51.91 37.48
N ALA A 182 75.25 53.22 37.27
CA ALA A 182 74.16 54.19 37.32
C ALA A 182 73.15 53.95 36.18
N THR A 183 73.65 53.74 34.96
CA THR A 183 72.82 53.44 33.77
C THR A 183 72.03 52.13 33.96
N MET A 184 72.67 51.09 34.52
CA MET A 184 72.01 49.82 34.81
C MET A 184 70.95 49.94 35.91
N ARG A 185 71.12 50.80 36.93
CA ARG A 185 70.07 51.03 37.95
C ARG A 185 68.87 51.79 37.40
N THR A 186 69.07 52.61 36.37
CA THR A 186 67.97 53.29 35.66
C THR A 186 67.32 52.41 34.60
N TRP A 187 67.91 51.25 34.32
CA TRP A 187 67.34 50.22 33.47
C TRP A 187 66.30 49.45 34.30
N GLY A 188 65.05 49.93 34.23
CA GLY A 188 63.89 49.29 34.87
C GLY A 188 63.52 47.99 34.19
#